data_AF-A0AAQ3U3J0-F1
#
_entry.id   AF-A0AAQ3U3J0-F1
#
_cell.length_a   1.000
_cell.length_b   1.000
_cell.length_c   1.000
_cell.angle_alpha   90.00
_cell.angle_beta   90.00
_cell.angle_gamma   90.00
#
_symmetry.space_group_name_H-M   'P 1'
#
loop_
_entity.id
_entity.type
_entity.pdbx_description
1 polymer ?
#
loop_
_entity_poly.entity_id
_entity_poly.type
_entity_poly.pdbx_seq_one_letter_code
_entity_poly.pdbx_strand_id
1 'polypeptide(L)'
;MAPYSVEAAVESPLHAFDSNDATGEQAPDSSPSRLAAAFADSIRMPLRTPVVVAPPRLRTSRLQTPSSNQVRRSARLAAKRKFRASNVEVQAKNVLIRKMGFVNDDEPIDADAVIAYCRSFQGPVPESKLSALSELFLDMDWEEVVDVAVEPVAI
;
A
#
# COMPACT_ATOMS: atom_id res chain seq x y z
N MET A 1 50.62 -59.95 -3.93
CA MET A 1 50.40 -60.53 -5.27
C MET A 1 50.30 -59.37 -6.24
N ALA A 2 51.38 -59.10 -6.95
CA ALA A 2 51.40 -58.20 -8.11
C ALA A 2 51.02 -59.03 -9.37
N PRO A 3 51.13 -58.55 -10.63
CA PRO A 3 51.27 -57.20 -11.20
C PRO A 3 50.48 -57.02 -12.55
N TYR A 4 50.81 -55.94 -13.30
CA TYR A 4 50.83 -55.76 -14.79
C TYR A 4 49.91 -54.62 -15.27
N SER A 5 50.44 -53.43 -15.62
CA SER A 5 51.29 -53.02 -16.76
C SER A 5 50.49 -52.77 -18.05
N VAL A 6 50.37 -51.52 -18.50
CA VAL A 6 51.19 -50.77 -19.52
C VAL A 6 50.49 -50.79 -20.90
N GLU A 7 50.73 -49.73 -21.68
CA GLU A 7 50.41 -49.45 -23.10
C GLU A 7 49.15 -48.59 -23.30
N ALA A 8 49.23 -47.29 -23.62
CA ALA A 8 49.99 -46.56 -24.65
C ALA A 8 49.65 -46.98 -26.09
N ALA A 9 48.71 -46.24 -26.70
CA ALA A 9 48.56 -46.04 -28.14
C ALA A 9 47.86 -44.67 -28.26
N VAL A 10 48.55 -43.54 -28.47
CA VAL A 10 49.10 -43.06 -29.75
C VAL A 10 48.30 -43.55 -30.95
N GLU A 11 47.36 -42.71 -31.41
CA GLU A 11 47.13 -42.53 -32.84
C GLU A 11 46.46 -41.17 -33.09
N SER A 12 47.27 -40.20 -33.49
CA SER A 12 46.80 -39.13 -34.36
C SER A 12 46.73 -39.67 -35.78
N PRO A 13 45.75 -39.22 -36.58
CA PRO A 13 46.13 -38.74 -37.89
C PRO A 13 45.42 -37.44 -38.30
N LEU A 14 46.27 -36.46 -38.64
CA LEU A 14 46.26 -35.71 -39.90
C LEU A 14 45.02 -34.92 -40.32
N HIS A 15 45.20 -33.59 -40.29
CA HIS A 15 44.75 -32.61 -41.28
C HIS A 15 43.77 -33.10 -42.36
N ALA A 16 42.51 -32.66 -42.22
CA ALA A 16 41.78 -32.12 -43.36
C ALA A 16 41.61 -30.62 -43.10
N PHE A 17 42.47 -29.80 -43.72
CA PHE A 17 42.11 -28.42 -44.01
C PHE A 17 40.98 -28.49 -45.01
N ASP A 18 39.74 -28.44 -44.54
CA ASP A 18 38.62 -28.07 -45.40
C ASP A 18 38.44 -26.56 -45.28
N SER A 19 39.18 -25.86 -46.12
CA SER A 19 38.96 -24.45 -46.42
C SER A 19 37.59 -24.32 -47.07
N ASN A 20 36.56 -24.16 -46.26
CA ASN A 20 35.35 -23.49 -46.70
C ASN A 20 35.33 -22.09 -46.09
N ASP A 21 36.01 -21.22 -46.84
CA ASP A 21 35.73 -19.80 -46.95
C ASP A 21 34.26 -19.62 -47.35
N ALA A 22 33.41 -19.57 -46.34
CA ALA A 22 32.07 -19.00 -46.46
C ALA A 22 31.97 -17.95 -45.36
N THR A 23 32.45 -16.77 -45.69
CA THR A 23 32.22 -15.48 -45.03
C THR A 23 30.71 -15.23 -44.96
N GLY A 24 30.04 -15.95 -44.08
CA GLY A 24 28.80 -15.51 -43.47
C GLY A 24 29.18 -14.78 -42.20
N GLU A 25 29.42 -13.48 -42.30
CA GLU A 25 29.35 -12.57 -41.16
C GLU A 25 27.98 -12.73 -40.51
N GLN A 26 27.85 -13.69 -39.59
CA GLN A 26 26.79 -13.67 -38.60
C GLN A 26 27.15 -12.56 -37.64
N ALA A 27 26.65 -11.37 -37.95
CA ALA A 27 26.50 -10.29 -36.99
C ALA A 27 25.99 -10.90 -35.68
N PRO A 28 26.59 -10.61 -34.52
CA PRO A 28 25.94 -10.96 -33.27
C PRO A 28 24.61 -10.21 -33.31
N ASP A 29 23.50 -10.95 -33.36
CA ASP A 29 22.14 -10.41 -33.28
C ASP A 29 21.99 -9.71 -31.92
N SER A 30 22.52 -8.49 -31.85
CA SER A 30 22.70 -7.63 -30.67
C SER A 30 21.42 -6.88 -30.34
N SER A 31 20.28 -7.49 -30.68
CA SER A 31 19.00 -6.97 -30.23
C SER A 31 19.01 -6.92 -28.71
N PRO A 32 18.65 -5.78 -28.10
CA PRO A 32 18.63 -5.64 -26.64
C PRO A 32 17.77 -6.72 -25.97
N SER A 33 16.73 -7.20 -26.65
CA SER A 33 15.88 -8.30 -26.20
C SER A 33 16.64 -9.62 -26.04
N ARG A 34 17.60 -9.91 -26.94
CA ARG A 34 18.40 -11.15 -26.90
C ARG A 34 19.44 -11.11 -25.78
N LEU A 35 20.09 -9.97 -25.59
CA LEU A 35 21.02 -9.75 -24.48
C LEU A 35 20.30 -9.82 -23.12
N ALA A 36 19.12 -9.23 -23.02
CA ALA A 36 18.29 -9.32 -21.83
C ALA A 36 17.87 -10.77 -21.52
N ALA A 37 17.52 -11.56 -22.54
CA ALA A 37 17.20 -12.98 -22.37
C ALA A 37 18.42 -13.79 -21.90
N ALA A 38 19.58 -13.62 -22.56
CA ALA A 38 20.82 -14.33 -22.20
C ALA A 38 21.31 -13.99 -20.79
N PHE A 39 21.24 -12.71 -20.40
CA PHE A 39 21.54 -12.29 -19.03
C PHE A 39 20.55 -12.88 -18.02
N ALA A 40 19.25 -12.87 -18.34
CA ALA A 40 18.25 -13.43 -17.46
C ALA A 40 18.45 -14.94 -17.28
N ASP A 41 18.89 -15.66 -18.32
CA ASP A 41 19.19 -17.08 -18.23
C ASP A 41 20.48 -17.38 -17.48
N SER A 42 21.48 -16.48 -17.50
CA SER A 42 22.72 -16.64 -16.73
C SER A 42 22.51 -16.48 -15.22
N ILE A 43 21.51 -15.70 -14.79
CA ILE A 43 21.19 -15.48 -13.38
C ILE A 43 20.07 -16.39 -12.84
N ARG A 44 19.39 -17.14 -13.70
CA ARG A 44 18.31 -18.06 -13.31
C ARG A 44 18.89 -19.43 -12.95
N MET A 45 18.48 -19.95 -11.80
CA MET A 45 18.68 -21.35 -11.45
C MET A 45 17.39 -22.14 -11.74
N PRO A 46 17.44 -23.24 -12.52
CA PRO A 46 16.25 -24.04 -12.75
C PRO A 46 15.79 -24.70 -11.46
N LEU A 47 14.50 -24.56 -11.14
CA LEU A 47 13.89 -25.23 -10.00
C LEU A 47 13.79 -26.74 -10.30
N ARG A 48 14.43 -27.58 -9.46
CA ARG A 48 14.39 -29.04 -9.63
C ARG A 48 13.02 -29.64 -9.30
N THR A 49 12.24 -28.97 -8.46
CA THR A 49 10.91 -29.41 -8.02
C THR A 49 9.90 -28.27 -8.20
N PRO A 50 8.70 -28.54 -8.75
CA PRO A 50 7.68 -27.52 -8.88
C PRO A 50 7.25 -27.02 -7.50
N VAL A 51 7.33 -25.71 -7.27
CA VAL A 51 6.89 -25.07 -6.02
C VAL A 51 5.37 -25.17 -5.87
N VAL A 52 4.65 -25.26 -6.99
CA VAL A 52 3.20 -25.36 -7.06
C VAL A 52 2.84 -26.67 -7.76
N VAL A 53 2.39 -27.65 -7.00
CA VAL A 53 2.03 -29.00 -7.50
C VAL A 53 0.65 -29.03 -8.17
N ALA A 54 -0.23 -28.07 -7.83
CA ALA A 54 -1.57 -27.96 -8.40
C ALA A 54 -1.99 -26.49 -8.51
N PRO A 55 -2.85 -26.13 -9.48
CA PRO A 55 -3.42 -24.79 -9.56
C PRO A 55 -4.08 -24.38 -8.25
N PRO A 56 -4.04 -23.10 -7.86
CA PRO A 56 -4.71 -22.62 -6.67
C PRO A 56 -6.21 -22.95 -6.77
N ARG A 57 -6.76 -23.51 -5.69
CA ARG A 57 -8.20 -23.81 -5.64
C ARG A 57 -8.98 -22.51 -5.81
N LEU A 58 -9.86 -22.47 -6.82
CA LEU A 58 -10.77 -21.34 -7.01
C LEU A 58 -11.67 -21.21 -5.78
N ARG A 59 -11.73 -20.01 -5.21
CA ARG A 59 -12.65 -19.72 -4.12
C ARG A 59 -14.07 -19.72 -4.69
N THR A 60 -14.88 -20.72 -4.37
CA THR A 60 -16.30 -20.69 -4.65
C THR A 60 -17.02 -19.92 -3.54
N SER A 61 -18.00 -19.09 -3.91
CA SER A 61 -18.90 -18.50 -2.92
C SER A 61 -19.61 -19.64 -2.19
N ARG A 62 -19.61 -19.62 -0.85
CA ARG A 62 -20.45 -20.55 -0.09
C ARG A 62 -21.90 -20.32 -0.50
N LEU A 63 -22.62 -21.40 -0.84
CA LEU A 63 -24.06 -21.35 -1.06
C LEU A 63 -24.68 -20.72 0.19
N GLN A 64 -25.17 -19.49 0.07
CA GLN A 64 -25.86 -18.83 1.17
C GLN A 64 -27.19 -19.53 1.33
N THR A 65 -27.30 -20.42 2.31
CA THR A 65 -28.62 -20.82 2.80
C THR A 65 -29.25 -19.54 3.35
N PRO A 66 -30.41 -19.09 2.85
CA PRO A 66 -31.07 -17.93 3.40
C PRO A 66 -31.58 -18.31 4.79
N SER A 67 -30.75 -18.14 5.82
CA SER A 67 -31.27 -18.14 7.19
C SER A 67 -32.18 -16.94 7.29
N SER A 68 -33.47 -17.18 7.53
CA SER A 68 -34.53 -16.17 7.61
C SER A 68 -34.28 -15.08 8.67
N ASN A 69 -33.21 -15.18 9.46
CA ASN A 69 -32.84 -14.21 10.46
C ASN A 69 -31.41 -13.68 10.22
N GLN A 70 -31.40 -12.42 9.77
CA GLN A 70 -30.45 -11.39 10.18
C GLN A 70 -29.02 -11.50 9.63
N VAL A 71 -28.79 -10.62 8.66
CA VAL A 71 -27.53 -9.87 8.47
C VAL A 71 -26.74 -9.82 9.78
N ARG A 72 -25.67 -10.61 9.83
CA ARG A 72 -24.67 -10.74 10.90
C ARG A 72 -23.82 -9.47 11.05
N ARG A 73 -24.45 -8.29 11.08
CA ARG A 73 -23.77 -7.06 11.49
C ARG A 73 -23.35 -7.27 12.93
N SER A 74 -22.05 -7.22 13.20
CA SER A 74 -21.50 -7.47 14.54
C SER A 74 -22.27 -6.67 15.57
N ALA A 75 -22.64 -7.30 16.70
CA ALA A 75 -23.49 -6.69 17.73
C ALA A 75 -23.02 -5.28 18.13
N ARG A 76 -21.70 -5.06 18.16
CA ARG A 76 -21.07 -3.76 18.38
C ARG A 76 -21.46 -2.70 17.34
N LEU A 77 -21.44 -3.03 16.04
CA LEU A 77 -21.82 -2.10 14.98
C LEU A 77 -23.33 -1.82 14.98
N ALA A 78 -24.15 -2.82 15.31
CA ALA A 78 -25.58 -2.64 15.47
C ALA A 78 -25.92 -1.71 16.65
N ALA A 79 -25.25 -1.90 17.80
CA ALA A 79 -25.40 -1.05 18.97
C ALA A 79 -24.99 0.41 18.69
N LYS A 80 -23.92 0.64 17.91
CA LYS A 80 -23.50 2.00 17.53
C LYS A 80 -24.40 2.67 16.47
N ARG A 81 -25.28 1.93 15.78
CA ARG A 81 -26.16 2.51 14.75
C ARG A 81 -27.13 3.56 15.30
N LYS A 82 -27.62 3.39 16.53
CA LYS A 82 -28.58 4.32 17.17
C LYS A 82 -28.01 5.72 17.40
N PHE A 83 -26.68 5.86 17.46
CA PHE A 83 -25.99 7.13 17.69
C PHE A 83 -25.45 7.76 16.40
N ARG A 84 -25.68 7.14 15.23
CA ARG A 84 -25.22 7.69 13.96
C ARG A 84 -26.28 8.63 13.38
N ALA A 85 -25.85 9.84 13.05
CA ALA A 85 -26.64 10.74 12.24
C ALA A 85 -26.74 10.22 10.80
N SER A 86 -27.87 10.48 10.14
CA SER A 86 -28.08 10.18 8.72
C SER A 86 -27.25 11.09 7.80
N ASN A 87 -27.06 12.34 8.21
CA ASN A 87 -26.23 13.32 7.53
C ASN A 87 -24.74 13.10 7.89
N VAL A 88 -23.89 13.03 6.86
CA VAL A 88 -22.45 12.76 7.00
C VAL A 88 -21.72 13.88 7.73
N GLU A 89 -22.05 15.14 7.46
CA GLU A 89 -21.44 16.31 8.12
C GLU A 89 -21.78 16.34 9.60
N VAL A 90 -23.06 16.12 9.93
CA VAL A 90 -23.51 16.02 11.33
C VAL A 90 -22.83 14.85 12.02
N GLN A 91 -22.68 13.71 11.33
CA GLN A 91 -21.94 12.58 11.87
C GLN A 91 -20.46 12.89 12.11
N ALA A 92 -19.82 13.65 11.22
CA ALA A 92 -18.43 14.07 11.38
C ALA A 92 -18.26 14.99 12.60
N LYS A 93 -19.14 15.99 12.75
CA LYS A 93 -19.20 16.85 13.95
C LYS A 93 -19.41 16.01 15.22
N ASN A 94 -20.35 15.07 15.19
CA ASN A 94 -20.63 14.18 16.32
C ASN A 94 -19.45 13.28 16.70
N VAL A 95 -18.65 12.83 15.72
CA VAL A 95 -17.42 12.07 15.98
C VAL A 95 -16.37 12.99 16.62
N LEU A 96 -16.25 14.22 16.14
CA LEU A 96 -15.27 15.17 16.65
C LEU A 96 -15.57 15.57 18.11
N ILE A 97 -16.82 15.88 18.43
CA ILE A 97 -17.27 16.19 19.80
C ILE A 97 -16.88 15.06 20.78
N ARG A 98 -17.07 13.79 20.40
CA ARG A 98 -16.65 12.64 21.21
C ARG A 98 -15.13 12.53 21.34
N LYS A 99 -14.40 12.68 20.23
CA LYS A 99 -12.93 12.59 20.24
C LYS A 99 -12.27 13.68 21.07
N MET A 100 -12.90 14.85 21.15
CA MET A 100 -12.44 15.97 21.95
C MET A 100 -12.85 15.85 23.43
N GLY A 101 -13.55 14.77 23.81
CA GLY A 101 -13.88 14.47 25.21
C GLY A 101 -15.09 15.22 25.76
N PHE A 102 -15.90 15.87 24.92
CA PHE A 102 -17.11 16.55 25.38
C PHE A 102 -18.24 15.58 25.75
N VAL A 103 -18.25 14.37 25.19
CA VAL A 103 -19.28 13.34 25.40
C VAL A 103 -18.65 11.95 25.37
N ASN A 104 -19.13 11.05 26.24
CA ASN A 104 -18.68 9.66 26.27
C ASN A 104 -19.14 8.87 25.02
N ASP A 105 -18.43 7.79 24.70
CA ASP A 105 -18.63 7.03 23.46
C ASP A 105 -20.02 6.37 23.34
N ASP A 106 -20.66 6.12 24.48
CA ASP A 106 -21.96 5.44 24.61
C ASP A 106 -23.12 6.39 24.97
N GLU A 107 -22.85 7.70 25.00
CA GLU A 107 -23.81 8.72 25.39
C GLU A 107 -24.35 9.50 24.17
N PRO A 108 -25.64 9.87 24.15
CA PRO A 108 -26.17 10.79 23.14
C PRO A 108 -25.49 12.15 23.24
N ILE A 109 -25.33 12.83 22.10
CA ILE A 109 -24.79 14.19 22.09
C ILE A 109 -25.92 15.16 22.39
N ASP A 110 -25.76 15.90 23.48
CA ASP A 110 -26.69 16.94 23.90
C ASP A 110 -26.29 18.32 23.34
N ALA A 111 -27.24 19.26 23.33
CA ALA A 111 -27.04 20.64 22.89
C ALA A 111 -25.91 21.33 23.67
N ASP A 112 -25.81 21.08 24.98
CA ASP A 112 -24.77 21.64 25.84
C ASP A 112 -23.36 21.22 25.40
N ALA A 113 -23.20 19.97 24.97
CA ALA A 113 -21.93 19.47 24.45
C ALA A 113 -21.56 20.12 23.11
N VAL A 114 -22.55 20.40 22.27
CA VAL A 114 -22.34 21.13 21.01
C VAL A 114 -21.94 22.58 21.28
N ILE A 115 -22.59 23.24 22.25
CA ILE A 115 -22.27 24.61 22.67
C ILE A 115 -20.85 24.68 23.26
N ALA A 116 -20.50 23.75 24.14
CA ALA A 116 -19.15 23.66 24.72
C ALA A 116 -18.08 23.41 23.64
N TYR A 117 -18.37 22.54 22.67
CA TYR A 117 -17.52 22.34 21.50
C TYR A 117 -17.33 23.64 20.73
N CYS A 118 -18.41 24.33 20.33
CA CYS A 118 -18.31 25.60 19.60
C CYS A 118 -17.51 26.65 20.38
N ARG A 119 -17.74 26.77 21.69
CA ARG A 119 -17.01 27.69 22.57
C ARG A 119 -15.52 27.41 22.62
N SER A 120 -15.08 26.15 22.51
CA SER A 120 -13.66 25.81 22.53
C SER A 120 -12.87 26.34 21.32
N PHE A 121 -13.56 26.66 20.23
CA PHE A 121 -12.99 27.27 19.01
C PHE A 121 -13.29 28.76 18.91
N GLN A 122 -13.91 29.36 19.92
CA GLN A 122 -14.13 30.80 19.97
C GLN A 122 -12.93 31.50 20.61
N GLY A 123 -12.62 32.69 20.08
CA GLY A 123 -11.58 33.56 20.60
C GLY A 123 -10.37 33.68 19.67
N PRO A 124 -9.50 34.66 19.92
CA PRO A 124 -8.30 34.87 19.13
C PRO A 124 -7.35 33.67 19.28
N VAL A 125 -6.65 33.34 18.20
CA VAL A 125 -5.58 32.34 18.25
C VAL A 125 -4.51 32.83 19.25
N PRO A 126 -4.09 32.00 20.23
CA PRO A 126 -3.08 32.40 21.20
C PRO A 126 -1.79 32.90 20.53
N GLU A 127 -1.24 34.01 21.00
CA GLU A 127 -0.01 34.63 20.45
C GLU A 127 1.16 33.63 20.35
N SER A 128 1.30 32.73 21.33
CA SER A 128 2.33 31.67 21.29
C SER A 128 2.19 30.75 20.07
N LYS A 129 0.96 30.46 19.63
CA LYS A 129 0.72 29.64 18.43
C LYS A 129 0.99 30.45 17.16
N LEU A 130 0.63 31.74 17.14
CA LEU A 130 0.92 32.64 16.03
C LEU A 130 2.43 32.83 15.84
N SER A 131 3.18 33.02 16.93
CA SER A 131 4.63 33.10 16.93
C SER A 131 5.29 31.82 16.39
N ALA A 132 4.79 30.64 16.79
CA ALA A 132 5.28 29.38 16.25
C ALA A 132 4.96 29.21 14.75
N LEU A 133 3.80 29.68 14.30
CA LEU A 133 3.42 29.67 12.89
C LEU A 133 4.27 30.64 12.06
N SER A 134 4.59 31.83 12.58
CA SER A 134 5.47 32.78 11.90
C SER A 134 6.90 32.26 11.77
N GLU A 135 7.40 31.53 12.76
CA GLU A 135 8.71 30.87 12.66
C GLU A 135 8.72 29.73 11.63
N LEU A 136 7.62 28.98 11.53
CA LEU A 136 7.51 27.84 10.61
C LEU A 136 7.27 28.27 9.16
N PHE A 137 6.56 29.37 8.96
CA PHE A 137 6.15 29.90 7.66
C PHE A 137 6.61 31.35 7.52
N LEU A 138 7.89 31.51 7.22
CA LEU A 138 8.61 32.80 7.16
C LEU A 138 8.08 33.78 6.09
N ASP A 139 7.29 33.30 5.13
CA ASP A 139 6.76 34.08 4.01
C ASP A 139 5.24 34.34 4.13
N MET A 140 4.63 34.08 5.30
CA MET A 140 3.21 34.31 5.54
C MET A 140 2.97 35.33 6.66
N ASP A 141 2.34 36.44 6.29
CA ASP A 141 1.85 37.45 7.22
C ASP A 141 0.55 36.96 7.89
N TRP A 142 0.69 36.17 8.97
CA TRP A 142 -0.44 35.57 9.68
C TRP A 142 -1.40 36.60 10.32
N GLU A 143 -0.95 37.84 10.52
CA GLU A 143 -1.79 38.95 11.02
C GLU A 143 -2.96 39.25 10.06
N GLU A 144 -2.75 39.20 8.74
CA GLU A 144 -3.81 39.45 7.74
C GLU A 144 -4.82 38.29 7.67
N VAL A 145 -4.38 37.06 7.93
CA VAL A 145 -5.20 35.83 7.84
C VAL A 145 -6.13 35.68 9.05
N VAL A 146 -5.71 36.16 10.22
CA VAL A 146 -6.47 36.03 11.48
C VAL A 146 -7.59 37.07 11.58
N ASP A 147 -7.42 38.25 10.98
CA ASP A 147 -8.44 39.32 10.96
C ASP A 147 -9.71 38.96 10.15
N VAL A 148 -9.60 38.06 9.16
CA VAL A 148 -10.74 37.61 8.34
C VAL A 148 -11.69 36.69 9.13
N ALA A 149 -11.25 36.10 10.24
CA ALA A 149 -12.02 35.11 11.00
C ALA A 149 -12.94 35.70 12.09
N VAL A 150 -13.00 37.04 12.22
CA VAL A 150 -13.70 37.74 13.32
C VAL A 150 -15.10 38.26 12.91
N GLU A 151 -15.73 37.69 11.88
CA GLU A 151 -17.16 37.92 11.63
C GLU A 151 -18.00 37.04 12.58
N PRO A 152 -18.75 37.60 13.55
CA PRO A 152 -19.58 36.81 14.43
C PRO A 152 -20.72 36.18 13.63
N VAL A 153 -20.70 34.86 13.50
CA VAL A 153 -21.86 34.10 13.04
C VAL A 153 -22.97 34.25 14.09
N ALA A 154 -23.93 35.13 13.81
CA ALA A 154 -25.16 35.24 14.58
C ALA A 154 -25.94 33.92 14.46
N ILE A 155 -26.15 33.27 15.60
CA ILE A 155 -27.05 32.12 15.75
C ILE A 155 -28.48 32.63 15.92
#